data_AF-A0A523UXP2-F1
#
_entry.id   AF-A0A523UXP2-F1
#
_cell.length_a   1.000
_cell.length_b   1.000
_cell.length_c   1.000
_cell.angle_alpha   90.00
_cell.angle_beta   90.00
_cell.angle_gamma   90.00
#
_symmetry.space_group_name_H-M   'P 1'
#
loop_
_entity.id
_entity.type
_entity.pdbx_description
1 polymer ?
#
loop_
_entity_poly.entity_id
_entity_poly.type
_entity_poly.pdbx_seq_one_letter_code
_entity_poly.pdbx_strand_id
1 'polypeptide(L)' 'MMGGLDMRNLTLSRSRISILSAAAFLFLSGTIAFGQPRIKFAETVHDFGLVKEGESVTHVFRFQNLGDEPLNIPRVKTS' A
#
# COMPACT_ATOMS: atom_id res chain seq x y z
N MET A 1 52.06 41.57 -11.29
CA MET A 1 51.16 41.58 -12.47
C MET A 1 49.92 40.77 -12.11
N MET A 2 48.80 41.45 -11.92
CA MET A 2 47.53 40.90 -11.41
C MET A 2 46.76 40.22 -12.55
N GLY A 3 46.65 38.90 -12.51
CA GLY A 3 45.67 38.14 -13.31
C GLY A 3 44.42 37.96 -12.48
N GLY A 4 43.50 38.94 -12.54
CA GLY A 4 42.20 38.85 -11.87
C GLY A 4 41.41 37.67 -12.42
N LEU A 5 41.27 36.61 -11.61
CA LEU A 5 40.34 35.53 -11.88
C LEU A 5 38.93 36.13 -11.91
N ASP A 6 38.36 36.19 -13.11
CA ASP A 6 37.04 36.75 -13.37
C ASP A 6 35.97 36.00 -12.54
N MET A 7 35.54 36.65 -11.46
CA MET A 7 34.62 36.12 -10.44
C MET A 7 33.14 36.25 -10.87
N ARG A 8 32.85 36.67 -12.11
CA ARG A 8 31.49 36.90 -12.62
C ARG A 8 30.84 35.66 -13.23
N ASN A 9 31.62 34.64 -13.59
CA ASN A 9 31.10 33.37 -14.15
C ASN A 9 30.78 32.29 -13.09
N LEU A 10 31.19 32.50 -11.83
CA LEU A 10 30.99 31.54 -10.74
C LEU A 10 29.63 31.69 -10.04
N THR A 11 28.95 32.83 -10.18
CA THR A 11 27.60 33.05 -9.63
C THR A 11 26.48 32.49 -10.53
N LEU A 12 26.69 32.46 -11.85
CA LEU A 12 25.69 31.96 -12.81
C LEU A 12 25.61 30.42 -12.88
N SER A 13 26.71 29.71 -12.59
CA SER A 13 26.75 28.24 -12.56
C SER A 13 25.99 27.66 -11.35
N ARG A 14 26.07 28.33 -10.19
CA ARG A 14 25.47 27.86 -8.92
C ARG A 14 23.93 27.84 -8.97
N SER A 15 23.31 28.79 -9.67
CA SER A 15 21.85 28.93 -9.81
C SER A 15 21.22 27.84 -10.71
N ARG A 16 21.93 27.40 -11.75
CA ARG A 16 21.47 26.32 -12.65
C ARG A 16 21.63 24.94 -12.02
N ILE A 17 22.71 24.74 -11.25
CA ILE A 17 22.98 23.49 -10.53
C ILE A 17 21.93 23.27 -9.43
N SER A 18 21.50 24.32 -8.72
CA SER A 18 20.46 24.20 -7.67
C SER A 18 19.08 23.83 -8.21
N ILE A 19 18.71 24.30 -9.39
CA ILE A 19 17.42 23.97 -10.03
C ILE A 19 17.42 22.53 -10.57
N LEU A 20 18.55 22.07 -11.12
CA LEU A 20 18.73 20.68 -11.57
C LEU A 20 18.68 19.69 -10.41
N SER A 21 19.27 20.02 -9.25
CA SER A 21 19.16 19.17 -8.05
C SER A 21 17.76 19.11 -7.47
N ALA A 22 16.99 20.21 -7.53
CA ALA A 22 15.62 20.26 -7.02
C ALA A 22 14.64 19.43 -7.88
N ALA A 23 14.84 19.42 -9.21
CA ALA A 23 14.05 18.60 -10.13
C ALA A 23 14.32 17.09 -9.96
N ALA A 24 15.56 16.71 -9.68
CA ALA A 24 15.92 15.32 -9.38
C ALA A 24 15.34 14.84 -8.03
N PHE A 25 15.22 15.73 -7.04
CA PHE A 25 14.62 15.44 -5.74
C PHE A 25 13.11 15.19 -5.82
N LEU A 26 12.40 15.88 -6.72
CA LEU A 26 10.97 15.67 -6.96
C LEU A 26 10.65 14.35 -7.68
N PHE A 27 11.61 13.80 -8.43
CA PHE A 27 11.42 12.54 -9.15
C PHE A 27 11.71 11.29 -8.31
N LEU A 28 12.37 11.45 -7.16
CA LEU A 28 12.73 10.34 -6.23
C LEU A 28 11.74 10.19 -5.07
N SER A 29 10.57 10.82 -5.13
CA SER A 29 9.49 10.57 -4.18
C SER A 29 8.76 9.28 -4.58
N GLY A 30 9.41 8.14 -4.34
CA GLY A 30 8.79 6.83 -4.49
C GLY A 30 7.51 6.76 -3.66
N THR A 31 6.42 6.29 -4.26
CA THR A 31 5.16 6.07 -3.56
C THR A 31 5.37 4.94 -2.55
N ILE A 32 5.28 5.26 -1.26
CA ILE A 32 5.20 4.23 -0.22
C ILE A 32 3.83 3.55 -0.38
N ALA A 33 3.82 2.34 -0.90
CA ALA A 33 2.63 1.50 -0.91
C ALA A 33 2.45 0.94 0.50
N PHE A 34 1.42 1.42 1.20
CA PHE A 34 0.99 0.81 2.45
C PHE A 34 0.29 -0.51 2.13
N GLY A 35 0.68 -1.58 2.82
CA GLY A 35 -0.02 -2.85 2.70
C GLY A 35 -1.46 -2.71 3.18
N GLN A 36 -2.33 -3.62 2.76
CA GLN A 36 -3.73 -3.61 3.17
C GLN A 36 -4.20 -5.05 3.40
N PRO A 37 -4.92 -5.34 4.50
CA PRO A 37 -5.50 -6.65 4.72
C PRO A 37 -6.60 -6.91 3.69
N ARG A 38 -6.64 -8.12 3.13
CA ARG A 38 -7.61 -8.50 2.09
C ARG A 38 -8.19 -9.87 2.38
N ILE A 39 -9.43 -9.92 2.83
CA ILE A 39 -10.11 -11.19 3.08
C ILE A 39 -10.67 -11.79 1.79
N LYS A 40 -10.44 -13.08 1.57
CA LYS A 40 -11.08 -13.87 0.51
C LYS A 40 -11.73 -15.11 1.10
N PHE A 41 -13.03 -15.25 0.90
CA PHE A 41 -13.78 -16.44 1.29
C PHE A 41 -13.72 -17.50 0.19
N ALA A 42 -13.69 -18.78 0.60
CA ALA A 42 -13.84 -19.90 -0.32
C ALA A 42 -15.28 -19.97 -0.87
N GLU A 43 -16.24 -19.71 0.00
CA GLU A 43 -17.66 -19.60 -0.32
C GLU A 43 -18.30 -18.56 0.61
N THR A 44 -19.30 -17.83 0.11
CA THR A 44 -20.00 -16.79 0.87
C THR A 44 -21.44 -17.19 1.21
N VAL A 45 -21.91 -18.28 0.63
CA VAL A 45 -23.26 -18.82 0.79
C VAL A 45 -23.15 -20.33 0.91
N HIS A 46 -23.87 -20.89 1.86
CA HIS A 46 -24.04 -22.32 2.01
C HIS A 46 -25.53 -22.65 2.06
N ASP A 47 -25.95 -23.63 1.26
CA ASP A 47 -27.30 -24.18 1.30
C ASP A 47 -27.25 -25.54 2.01
N PHE A 48 -27.95 -25.64 3.13
CA PHE A 48 -28.04 -26.88 3.90
C PHE A 48 -28.98 -27.91 3.26
N GLY A 49 -29.82 -27.49 2.31
CA GLY A 49 -30.78 -28.35 1.63
C GLY A 49 -31.81 -28.97 2.59
N LEU A 50 -32.11 -30.25 2.38
CA LEU A 50 -33.02 -31.00 3.23
C LEU A 50 -32.29 -31.53 4.46
N VAL A 51 -32.56 -30.92 5.61
CA VAL A 51 -32.06 -31.35 6.92
C VAL A 51 -33.17 -32.08 7.66
N LYS A 52 -32.84 -33.18 8.34
CA LYS A 52 -33.81 -33.91 9.16
C LYS A 52 -34.13 -33.13 10.43
N GLU A 53 -35.39 -33.19 10.83
CA GLU A 53 -35.84 -32.58 12.08
C GLU A 53 -35.09 -33.19 13.28
N GLY A 54 -34.59 -32.33 14.16
CA GLY A 54 -33.79 -32.72 15.32
C GLY A 54 -32.30 -32.95 15.05
N GLU A 55 -31.85 -32.87 13.79
CA GLU A 55 -30.43 -33.00 13.44
C GLU A 55 -29.71 -31.64 13.51
N SER A 56 -28.55 -31.59 14.15
CA SER A 56 -27.69 -30.41 14.16
C SER A 56 -26.64 -30.52 13.07
N VAL A 57 -26.72 -29.63 12.08
CA VAL A 57 -25.78 -29.58 10.95
C VAL A 57 -24.86 -28.39 11.11
N THR A 58 -23.55 -28.61 10.92
CA THR A 58 -22.52 -27.57 11.03
C THR A 58 -21.86 -27.34 9.68
N HIS A 59 -21.69 -26.07 9.32
CA HIS A 59 -20.91 -25.66 8.15
C HIS A 59 -19.79 -24.70 8.56
N VAL A 60 -18.62 -24.81 7.90
CA VAL A 60 -17.42 -24.03 8.21
C VAL A 60 -17.02 -23.19 7.02
N PHE A 61 -17.23 -21.88 7.13
CA PHE A 61 -16.74 -20.91 6.14
C PHE A 61 -15.24 -20.72 6.26
N ARG A 62 -14.50 -21.12 5.24
CA ARG A 62 -13.05 -20.91 5.16
C ARG A 62 -12.73 -19.60 4.46
N PHE A 63 -11.74 -18.88 4.96
CA PHE A 63 -11.21 -17.68 4.32
C PHE A 63 -9.70 -17.57 4.48
N GLN A 64 -9.10 -16.73 3.64
CA GLN A 64 -7.67 -16.43 3.65
C GLN A 64 -7.45 -14.91 3.63
N ASN A 65 -6.44 -14.45 4.36
CA ASN A 65 -5.91 -13.10 4.19
C ASN A 65 -4.92 -13.10 3.01
N LEU A 66 -5.31 -12.49 1.90
CA LEU A 66 -4.49 -12.26 0.71
C LEU A 66 -3.83 -10.87 0.69
N GLY A 67 -3.91 -10.17 1.82
CA GLY A 67 -3.30 -8.86 1.99
C GLY A 67 -1.88 -8.94 2.51
N ASP A 68 -1.22 -7.80 2.48
CA ASP A 68 0.19 -7.66 2.86
C ASP A 68 0.33 -7.19 4.32
N GLU A 69 -0.79 -7.11 5.03
CA GLU A 69 -0.89 -6.74 6.45
C GLU A 69 -1.81 -7.69 7.23
N PRO A 70 -1.65 -7.79 8.56
CA PRO A 70 -2.50 -8.62 9.41
C PRO A 70 -3.99 -8.26 9.31
N LEU A 71 -4.84 -9.27 9.09
CA LEU A 71 -6.29 -9.13 9.10
C LEU A 71 -6.85 -9.40 10.50
N ASN A 72 -7.30 -8.35 11.19
CA ASN A 72 -7.98 -8.46 12.48
C ASN A 72 -9.51 -8.57 12.31
N ILE A 73 -10.14 -9.54 12.98
CA ILE A 73 -11.60 -9.75 12.93
C ILE A 73 -12.19 -9.49 14.32
N PRO A 74 -12.63 -8.25 14.62
CA PRO A 74 -13.03 -7.87 15.98
C PRO A 74 -14.44 -8.31 16.35
N ARG A 75 -15.29 -8.66 15.37
CA ARG A 75 -16.69 -9.02 15.61
C ARG A 75 -17.24 -9.87 14.48
N VAL A 76 -18.09 -10.83 14.84
CA VAL A 76 -18.95 -11.58 13.93
C VAL A 76 -20.40 -11.26 14.31
N LYS A 77 -21.29 -11.11 13.32
CA LYS A 77 -22.73 -10.87 13.54
C LYS A 77 -23.54 -11.86 12.71
N THR A 78 -24.67 -12.28 13.28
CA THR A 78 -25.75 -12.99 12.59
C THR A 78 -26.89 -11.99 12.39
N SER A 79 -27.50 -11.97 11.20
CA SER A 79 -28.66 -11.13 10.89
C SER A 79 -29.95 -11.94 10.87
#